data_AF-A0A1H3X9N9-F1
#
_entry.id   AF-A0A1H3X9N9-F1
#
_cell.length_a   1.000
_cell.length_b   1.000
_cell.length_c   1.000
_cell.angle_alpha   90.00
_cell.angle_beta   90.00
_cell.angle_gamma   90.00
#
_symmetry.space_group_name_H-M   'P 1'
#
loop_
_entity.id
_entity.type
_entity.pdbx_description
1 polymer ?
#
loop_
_entity_poly.entity_id
_entity_poly.type
_entity_poly.pdbx_seq_one_letter_code
_entity_poly.pdbx_strand_id
1 'polypeptide(L)'
;MEQTAAKREGDTNNRPETIYLITVECDGAVCDVWCEDPAPGTDMDPAEATRYVRADLLEQEVRFHRGAVEGWADEATALVDSREECKRLVEKNQALEQCLEDVKRLTRELDIALNAAGAAEQASLCDLMAQIRKEGPGPIFVKKPVIPRFIRDMATLITTQDNRITADPLFCVFQKREIVTDADYGYDRIVWCSDEGEADDETAQHLDELREDVDSDHWHESEIKLDGVEWRRLAVKKIDEFVTACFTEQGCKDFLAINGHNLRKPFIYVTSLFRNEEMKALRNWIMSQDTGNRRQVGEEVSA
;
A
#
# COMPACT_ATOMS: atom_id res chain seq x y z
N MET A 1 -18.38 9.77 -56.71
CA MET A 1 -19.42 10.02 -55.71
C MET A 1 -18.98 9.34 -54.44
N GLU A 2 -18.15 10.03 -53.66
CA GLU A 2 -17.79 9.62 -52.31
C GLU A 2 -19.03 9.77 -51.42
N GLN A 3 -19.59 8.66 -50.95
CA GLN A 3 -20.56 8.70 -49.86
C GLN A 3 -19.77 8.63 -48.56
N THR A 4 -19.72 9.78 -47.90
CA THR A 4 -19.31 9.98 -46.51
C THR A 4 -20.02 8.99 -45.59
N ALA A 5 -19.27 8.05 -45.03
CA ALA A 5 -19.72 7.20 -43.94
C ALA A 5 -19.82 8.05 -42.66
N ALA A 6 -21.01 8.61 -42.43
CA ALA A 6 -21.35 9.24 -41.17
C ALA A 6 -21.30 8.17 -40.06
N LYS A 7 -20.30 8.29 -39.19
CA LYS A 7 -20.17 7.52 -37.95
C LYS A 7 -21.35 7.94 -37.06
N ARG A 8 -22.44 7.18 -37.08
CA ARG A 8 -23.52 7.31 -36.11
C ARG A 8 -22.95 6.89 -34.75
N GLU A 9 -22.61 7.87 -33.91
CA GLU A 9 -22.45 7.67 -32.46
C GLU A 9 -23.83 7.32 -31.90
N GLY A 10 -24.18 6.04 -32.02
CA GLY A 10 -25.30 5.44 -31.33
C GLY A 10 -24.83 4.98 -29.95
N ASP A 11 -25.45 5.55 -28.94
CA ASP A 11 -25.53 5.14 -27.53
C ASP A 11 -24.85 3.78 -27.25
N THR A 12 -23.66 3.82 -26.64
CA THR A 12 -22.90 2.62 -26.27
C THR A 12 -23.56 1.82 -25.16
N ASN A 13 -24.60 2.37 -24.51
CA ASN A 13 -25.23 1.79 -23.33
C ASN A 13 -26.25 0.69 -23.65
N ASN A 14 -26.49 0.39 -24.94
CA ASN A 14 -27.51 -0.59 -25.36
C ASN A 14 -26.96 -1.66 -26.32
N ARG A 15 -25.64 -1.91 -26.32
CA ARG A 15 -25.04 -2.99 -27.11
C ARG A 15 -24.73 -4.19 -26.20
N PRO A 16 -25.21 -5.40 -26.51
CA PRO A 16 -24.96 -6.57 -25.69
C PRO A 16 -23.45 -6.83 -25.53
N GLU A 17 -23.02 -7.08 -24.30
CA GLU A 17 -21.62 -7.35 -23.97
C GLU A 17 -21.19 -8.75 -24.39
N THR A 18 -22.12 -9.69 -24.31
CA THR A 18 -21.99 -11.10 -24.70
C THR A 18 -23.20 -11.51 -25.53
N ILE A 19 -22.97 -12.26 -26.60
CA ILE A 19 -24.02 -12.89 -27.41
C ILE A 19 -23.71 -14.38 -27.50
N TYR A 20 -24.75 -15.20 -27.42
CA TYR A 20 -24.64 -16.64 -27.56
C TYR A 20 -25.23 -17.07 -28.90
N LEU A 21 -24.48 -17.91 -29.62
CA LEU A 21 -24.97 -18.58 -30.82
C LEU A 21 -25.38 -20.00 -30.45
N ILE A 22 -26.64 -20.34 -30.70
CA ILE A 22 -27.22 -21.64 -30.36
C ILE A 22 -27.81 -22.25 -31.62
N THR A 23 -27.42 -23.48 -31.91
CA THR A 23 -27.97 -24.24 -33.04
C THR A 23 -29.22 -24.98 -32.59
N VAL A 24 -30.37 -24.67 -33.19
CA VAL A 24 -31.69 -25.21 -32.83
C VAL A 24 -32.33 -25.89 -34.03
N GLU A 25 -33.04 -27.00 -33.82
CA GLU A 25 -33.85 -27.64 -34.86
C GLU A 25 -35.29 -27.09 -34.81
N CYS A 26 -35.67 -26.29 -35.81
CA CYS A 26 -37.02 -25.75 -35.97
C CYS A 26 -37.65 -26.30 -37.25
N ASP A 27 -38.84 -26.91 -37.14
CA ASP A 27 -39.63 -27.44 -38.25
C ASP A 27 -38.85 -28.39 -39.20
N GLY A 28 -37.96 -29.22 -38.65
CA GLY A 28 -37.19 -30.21 -39.40
C GLY A 28 -35.98 -29.64 -40.16
N ALA A 29 -35.58 -28.40 -39.85
CA ALA A 29 -34.35 -27.78 -40.32
C ALA A 29 -33.53 -27.24 -39.15
N VAL A 30 -32.21 -27.37 -39.27
CA VAL A 30 -31.25 -26.83 -38.29
C VAL A 30 -31.00 -25.36 -38.61
N CYS A 31 -31.23 -24.47 -37.64
CA CYS A 31 -30.99 -23.04 -37.75
C CYS A 31 -30.23 -22.49 -36.54
N ASP A 32 -29.38 -21.49 -36.76
CA ASP A 32 -28.65 -20.82 -35.68
C ASP A 32 -29.42 -19.58 -35.20
N VAL A 33 -29.58 -19.47 -33.88
CA VAL A 33 -30.30 -18.37 -33.21
C VAL A 33 -29.30 -17.59 -32.35
N TRP A 34 -29.35 -16.26 -32.46
CA TRP A 34 -28.60 -15.34 -31.60
C TRP A 34 -29.43 -14.99 -30.37
N CYS A 35 -28.88 -15.19 -29.17
CA CYS A 35 -29.49 -14.78 -27.91
C CYS A 35 -28.63 -13.74 -27.19
N GLU A 36 -29.26 -12.64 -26.79
CA GLU A 36 -28.67 -11.63 -25.90
C GLU A 36 -28.84 -12.06 -24.43
N ASP A 37 -27.93 -11.59 -23.57
CA ASP A 37 -27.85 -11.92 -22.14
C ASP A 37 -29.11 -11.49 -21.36
N PRO A 38 -29.63 -12.26 -20.38
CA PRO A 38 -29.07 -13.48 -19.79
C PRO A 38 -29.44 -14.76 -20.57
N ALA A 39 -28.42 -15.45 -21.07
CA ALA A 39 -28.59 -16.71 -21.82
C ALA A 39 -28.88 -17.92 -20.93
N PRO A 40 -29.16 -19.07 -21.56
CA PRO A 40 -30.26 -19.36 -22.45
C PRO A 40 -31.47 -19.86 -21.62
N GLY A 41 -32.69 -19.84 -22.19
CA GLY A 41 -33.89 -20.25 -21.46
C GLY A 41 -33.79 -21.66 -20.88
N THR A 42 -34.66 -22.01 -19.92
CA THR A 42 -34.67 -23.27 -19.15
C THR A 42 -34.58 -24.58 -19.96
N ASP A 43 -34.78 -24.52 -21.27
CA ASP A 43 -34.82 -25.67 -22.18
C ASP A 43 -33.55 -25.80 -23.05
N MET A 44 -32.49 -25.03 -22.77
CA MET A 44 -31.25 -25.00 -23.57
C MET A 44 -30.01 -25.26 -22.71
N ASP A 45 -29.10 -26.13 -23.19
CA ASP A 45 -27.84 -26.43 -22.50
C ASP A 45 -26.78 -25.34 -22.79
N PRO A 46 -26.30 -24.61 -21.77
CA PRO A 46 -25.24 -23.62 -21.92
C PRO A 46 -23.93 -24.20 -22.50
N ALA A 47 -23.68 -25.51 -22.36
CA ALA A 47 -22.50 -26.18 -22.89
C ALA A 47 -22.54 -26.33 -24.43
N GLU A 48 -23.71 -26.24 -25.05
CA GLU A 48 -23.90 -26.33 -26.51
C GLU A 48 -23.89 -24.95 -27.20
N ALA A 49 -23.86 -23.86 -26.42
CA ALA A 49 -23.85 -22.50 -26.92
C ALA A 49 -22.40 -22.01 -27.21
N THR A 50 -22.20 -21.40 -28.37
CA THR A 50 -20.93 -20.70 -28.65
C THR A 50 -21.02 -19.26 -28.15
N ARG A 51 -20.23 -18.92 -27.12
CA ARG A 51 -20.18 -17.58 -26.53
C ARG A 51 -19.28 -16.65 -27.36
N TYR A 52 -19.83 -15.51 -27.78
CA TYR A 52 -19.11 -14.41 -28.40
C TYR A 52 -19.09 -13.20 -27.46
N VAL A 53 -17.90 -12.71 -27.15
CA VAL A 53 -17.69 -11.52 -26.32
C VAL A 53 -17.28 -10.36 -27.23
N ARG A 54 -17.76 -9.15 -26.91
CA ARG A 54 -17.38 -7.94 -27.65
C ARG A 54 -15.86 -7.74 -27.63
N ALA A 55 -15.28 -7.38 -28.77
CA ALA A 55 -13.82 -7.37 -28.94
C ALA A 55 -13.08 -6.45 -27.94
N ASP A 56 -13.66 -5.30 -27.59
CA ASP A 56 -13.14 -4.37 -26.59
C ASP A 56 -13.13 -4.96 -25.17
N LEU A 57 -14.13 -5.76 -24.81
CA LEU A 57 -14.21 -6.45 -23.53
C LEU A 57 -13.26 -7.66 -23.47
N LEU A 58 -13.14 -8.40 -24.58
CA LEU A 58 -12.18 -9.50 -24.70
C LEU A 58 -10.74 -8.99 -24.56
N GLU A 59 -10.41 -7.84 -25.15
CA GLU A 59 -9.09 -7.23 -24.97
C GLU A 59 -8.79 -6.84 -23.51
N GLN A 60 -9.80 -6.37 -22.77
CA GLN A 60 -9.67 -6.06 -21.34
C GLN A 60 -9.46 -7.33 -20.51
N GLU A 61 -10.26 -8.37 -20.78
CA GLU A 61 -10.16 -9.68 -20.10
C GLU A 61 -8.79 -10.34 -20.37
N VAL A 62 -8.33 -10.32 -21.63
CA VAL A 62 -6.99 -10.83 -22.01
C VAL A 62 -5.87 -10.04 -21.34
N ARG A 63 -5.97 -8.71 -21.22
CA ARG A 63 -4.98 -7.90 -20.49
C ARG A 63 -4.97 -8.23 -19.00
N PHE A 64 -6.15 -8.37 -18.40
CA PHE A 64 -6.28 -8.73 -16.98
C PHE A 64 -5.64 -10.09 -16.69
N HIS A 65 -5.98 -11.11 -17.47
CA HIS A 65 -5.40 -12.45 -17.31
C HIS A 65 -3.90 -12.48 -17.61
N ARG A 66 -3.41 -11.72 -18.60
CA ARG A 66 -1.98 -11.62 -18.87
C ARG A 66 -1.23 -11.04 -17.67
N GLY A 67 -1.73 -9.95 -17.09
CA GLY A 67 -1.12 -9.34 -15.90
C GLY A 67 -1.12 -10.28 -14.69
N ALA A 68 -2.18 -11.07 -14.50
CA ALA A 68 -2.24 -12.07 -13.45
C ALA A 68 -1.21 -13.21 -13.66
N VAL A 69 -1.04 -13.68 -14.91
CA VAL A 69 -0.06 -14.71 -15.25
C VAL A 69 1.38 -14.22 -15.09
N GLU A 70 1.67 -12.97 -15.49
CA GLU A 70 2.97 -12.34 -15.27
C GLU A 70 3.27 -12.20 -13.77
N GLY A 71 2.31 -11.76 -12.97
CA GLY A 71 2.46 -11.69 -11.51
C GLY A 71 2.72 -13.05 -10.86
N TRP A 72 2.03 -14.10 -11.29
CA TRP A 72 2.28 -15.47 -10.80
C TRP A 72 3.64 -16.01 -11.22
N ALA A 73 4.16 -15.63 -12.39
CA ALA A 73 5.49 -16.04 -12.85
C ALA A 73 6.61 -15.39 -12.02
N ASP A 74 6.45 -14.12 -11.67
CA ASP A 74 7.39 -13.39 -10.81
C ASP A 74 7.37 -13.98 -9.38
N GLU A 75 6.19 -14.25 -8.83
CA GLU A 75 6.04 -14.89 -7.51
C GLU A 75 6.64 -16.30 -7.48
N ALA A 76 6.42 -17.10 -8.52
CA ALA A 76 7.02 -18.43 -8.64
C ALA A 76 8.55 -18.37 -8.69
N THR A 77 9.12 -17.39 -9.39
CA THR A 77 10.58 -17.20 -9.47
C THR A 77 11.15 -16.81 -8.10
N ALA A 78 10.50 -15.88 -7.40
CA ALA A 78 10.90 -15.48 -6.04
C ALA A 78 10.86 -16.66 -5.04
N LEU A 79 9.88 -17.56 -5.17
CA LEU A 79 9.79 -18.78 -4.37
C LEU A 79 10.92 -19.79 -4.69
N VAL A 80 11.31 -19.91 -5.96
CA VAL A 80 12.46 -20.74 -6.36
C VAL A 80 13.76 -20.20 -5.78
N ASP A 81 14.01 -18.90 -5.89
CA ASP A 81 15.20 -18.26 -5.33
C ASP A 81 15.27 -18.43 -3.80
N SER A 82 14.12 -18.25 -3.12
CA SER A 82 14.01 -18.47 -1.67
C SER A 82 14.30 -19.92 -1.29
N ARG A 83 13.81 -20.89 -2.07
CA ARG A 83 14.06 -22.32 -1.86
C ARG A 83 15.55 -22.67 -2.03
N GLU A 84 16.22 -22.10 -3.03
CA GLU A 84 17.65 -22.31 -3.24
C GLU A 84 18.48 -21.75 -2.08
N GLU A 85 18.14 -20.56 -1.58
CA GLU A 85 18.78 -19.97 -0.42
C GLU A 85 18.56 -20.81 0.86
N CYS A 86 17.34 -21.32 1.09
CA CYS A 86 17.06 -22.25 2.18
C CYS A 86 17.93 -23.51 2.08
N LYS A 87 18.06 -24.10 0.89
CA LYS A 87 18.91 -25.28 0.67
C LYS A 87 20.37 -25.00 1.04
N ARG A 88 20.90 -23.85 0.61
CA ARG A 88 22.26 -23.42 0.92
C ARG A 88 22.49 -23.21 2.42
N LEU A 89 21.50 -22.68 3.14
CA LEU A 89 21.56 -22.51 4.59
C LEU A 89 21.54 -23.85 5.32
N VAL A 90 20.76 -24.82 4.85
CA VAL A 90 20.74 -26.18 5.41
C VAL A 90 22.10 -26.87 5.24
N GLU A 91 22.71 -26.80 4.06
CA GLU A 91 24.04 -27.36 3.81
C GLU A 91 25.10 -26.74 4.73
N LYS A 92 25.03 -25.42 4.97
CA LYS A 92 25.91 -24.74 5.94
C LYS A 92 25.68 -25.18 7.37
N ASN A 93 24.44 -25.35 7.80
CA ASN A 93 24.13 -25.83 9.14
C ASN A 93 24.65 -27.25 9.36
N GLN A 94 24.50 -28.14 8.38
CA GLN A 94 25.08 -29.49 8.43
C GLN A 94 26.60 -29.46 8.56
N ALA A 95 27.29 -28.57 7.81
CA ALA A 95 28.73 -28.40 7.93
C ALA A 95 29.13 -27.89 9.33
N LEU A 96 28.37 -26.95 9.92
CA LEU A 96 28.61 -26.45 11.26
C LEU A 96 28.38 -27.51 12.34
N GLU A 97 27.33 -28.32 12.21
CA GLU A 97 27.06 -29.46 13.11
C GLU A 97 28.21 -30.48 13.07
N GLN A 98 28.73 -30.76 11.87
CA GLN A 98 29.90 -31.64 11.72
C GLN A 98 31.14 -31.06 12.41
N CYS A 99 31.44 -29.78 12.21
CA CYS A 99 32.55 -29.11 12.90
C CYS A 99 32.38 -29.15 14.43
N LEU A 100 31.16 -28.97 14.92
CA LEU A 100 30.85 -29.01 16.36
C LEU A 100 31.06 -30.41 16.94
N GLU A 101 30.71 -31.46 16.20
CA GLU A 101 30.97 -32.84 16.62
C GLU A 101 32.47 -33.17 16.61
N ASP A 102 33.22 -32.69 15.61
CA ASP A 102 34.68 -32.81 15.59
C ASP A 102 35.33 -32.09 16.78
N VAL A 103 34.87 -30.90 17.14
CA VAL A 103 35.35 -30.17 18.33
C VAL A 103 35.06 -30.95 19.61
N LYS A 104 33.87 -31.56 19.73
CA LYS A 104 33.54 -32.42 20.88
C LYS A 104 34.44 -33.65 20.95
N ARG A 105 34.72 -34.29 19.81
CA ARG A 105 35.65 -35.43 19.74
C ARG A 105 37.04 -35.01 20.21
N LEU A 106 37.59 -33.95 19.63
CA LEU A 106 38.92 -33.44 19.97
C LEU A 106 39.01 -33.04 21.45
N THR A 107 37.94 -32.46 22.01
CA THR A 107 37.88 -32.13 23.45
C THR A 107 38.00 -33.38 24.32
N ARG A 108 37.33 -34.49 23.94
CA ARG A 108 37.44 -35.76 24.68
C ARG A 108 38.82 -36.39 24.54
N GLU A 109 39.41 -36.35 23.35
CA GLU A 109 40.77 -36.85 23.10
C GLU A 109 41.81 -36.05 23.92
N LEU A 110 41.63 -34.73 24.00
CA LEU A 110 42.46 -33.85 24.81
C LEU A 110 42.34 -34.17 26.31
N ASP A 111 41.12 -34.42 26.80
CA ASP A 111 40.87 -34.79 28.20
C ASP A 111 41.53 -36.15 28.56
N ILE A 112 41.46 -37.13 27.65
CA ILE A 112 42.16 -38.42 27.82
C ILE A 112 43.68 -38.22 27.85
N ALA A 113 44.23 -37.44 26.92
CA ALA A 113 45.67 -37.16 26.86
C ALA A 113 46.15 -36.39 28.10
N LEU A 114 45.37 -35.42 28.56
CA LEU A 114 45.63 -34.67 29.78
C LEU A 114 45.64 -35.58 31.01
N ASN A 115 44.71 -36.52 31.13
CA ASN A 115 44.63 -37.41 32.28
C ASN A 115 45.63 -38.59 32.23
N ALA A 116 46.24 -38.88 31.06
CA ALA A 116 47.21 -39.96 30.89
C ALA A 116 48.69 -39.51 30.96
N ALA A 117 48.97 -38.22 30.78
CA ALA A 117 50.33 -37.67 30.74
C ALA A 117 50.90 -37.35 32.13
N GLY A 118 52.24 -37.41 32.26
CA GLY A 118 52.94 -37.06 33.50
C GLY A 118 52.90 -35.55 33.82
N ALA A 119 53.08 -35.19 35.09
CA ALA A 119 52.87 -33.83 35.62
C ALA A 119 53.60 -32.68 34.87
N ALA A 120 54.71 -32.96 34.18
CA ALA A 120 55.45 -31.95 33.42
C ALA A 120 54.81 -31.61 32.05
N GLU A 121 54.20 -32.59 31.38
CA GLU A 121 53.52 -32.40 30.09
C GLU A 121 52.16 -31.72 30.29
N GLN A 122 51.48 -31.99 31.40
CA GLN A 122 50.26 -31.31 31.82
C GLN A 122 50.47 -29.80 32.05
N ALA A 123 51.61 -29.39 32.61
CA ALA A 123 51.90 -27.98 32.87
C ALA A 123 52.06 -27.17 31.58
N SER A 124 52.81 -27.70 30.60
CA SER A 124 52.98 -27.05 29.28
C SER A 124 51.67 -26.97 28.49
N LEU A 125 50.77 -27.95 28.65
CA LEU A 125 49.49 -27.96 27.95
C LEU A 125 48.47 -27.01 28.59
N CYS A 126 48.49 -26.87 29.92
CA CYS A 126 47.71 -25.88 30.65
C CYS A 126 48.11 -24.44 30.29
N ASP A 127 49.40 -24.17 30.06
CA ASP A 127 49.87 -22.87 29.58
C ASP A 127 49.38 -22.56 28.16
N LEU A 128 49.42 -23.55 27.25
CA LEU A 128 48.86 -23.42 25.89
C LEU A 128 47.33 -23.19 25.92
N MET A 129 46.60 -23.93 26.78
CA MET A 129 45.15 -23.74 26.97
C MET A 129 44.82 -22.38 27.56
N ALA A 130 45.61 -21.89 28.51
CA ALA A 130 45.47 -20.54 29.06
C ALA A 130 45.73 -19.47 27.99
N GLN A 131 46.69 -19.71 27.10
CA GLN A 131 47.01 -18.83 25.99
C GLN A 131 45.89 -18.79 24.94
N ILE A 132 45.32 -19.94 24.56
CA ILE A 132 44.15 -20.01 23.67
C ILE A 132 42.92 -19.37 24.32
N ARG A 133 42.73 -19.51 25.63
CA ARG A 133 41.64 -18.83 26.38
C ARG A 133 41.82 -17.32 26.41
N LYS A 134 43.07 -16.85 26.47
CA LYS A 134 43.44 -15.44 26.46
C LYS A 134 43.32 -14.83 25.06
N GLU A 135 43.56 -15.61 24.02
CA GLU A 135 43.41 -15.21 22.61
C GLU A 135 41.96 -15.35 22.10
N GLY A 136 41.17 -16.24 22.72
CA GLY A 136 39.75 -16.49 22.41
C GLY A 136 39.52 -17.07 21.00
N PRO A 137 38.41 -17.77 20.73
CA PRO A 137 37.94 -17.86 19.35
C PRO A 137 37.68 -16.42 18.91
N GLY A 138 38.42 -15.96 17.90
CA GLY A 138 38.20 -14.64 17.30
C GLY A 138 36.70 -14.43 17.05
N PRO A 139 36.20 -13.20 17.16
CA PRO A 139 34.76 -12.92 17.17
C PRO A 139 34.09 -13.68 16.03
N ILE A 140 33.07 -14.49 16.36
CA ILE A 140 32.20 -15.09 15.35
C ILE A 140 31.59 -13.91 14.60
N PHE A 141 32.11 -13.65 13.41
CA PHE A 141 31.60 -12.61 12.53
C PHE A 141 30.26 -13.10 11.98
N VAL A 142 29.22 -13.00 12.81
CA VAL A 142 27.86 -12.89 12.28
C VAL A 142 27.89 -11.65 11.42
N LYS A 143 27.83 -11.81 10.10
CA LYS A 143 27.72 -10.67 9.18
C LYS A 143 26.54 -9.85 9.68
N LYS A 144 26.81 -8.64 10.20
CA LYS A 144 25.74 -7.71 10.58
C LYS A 144 24.81 -7.58 9.38
N PRO A 145 23.49 -7.70 9.58
CA PRO A 145 22.56 -7.53 8.48
C PRO A 145 22.81 -6.15 7.85
N VAL A 146 22.98 -6.14 6.53
CA VAL A 146 23.21 -4.90 5.80
C VAL A 146 21.90 -4.14 5.78
N ILE A 147 21.84 -3.05 6.55
CA ILE A 147 20.66 -2.18 6.58
C ILE A 147 20.54 -1.48 5.23
N PRO A 148 19.37 -1.59 4.55
CA PRO A 148 19.14 -0.94 3.26
C PRO A 148 19.42 0.56 3.32
N ARG A 149 19.92 1.12 2.20
CA ARG A 149 20.28 2.53 2.12
C ARG A 149 19.11 3.46 2.45
N PHE A 150 17.90 3.16 1.94
CA PHE A 150 16.72 3.99 2.17
C PHE A 150 16.35 4.11 3.66
N ILE A 151 16.61 3.08 4.48
CA ILE A 151 16.40 3.15 5.94
C ILE A 151 17.39 4.14 6.57
N ARG A 152 18.64 4.18 6.10
CA ARG A 152 19.65 5.14 6.59
C ARG A 152 19.32 6.56 6.16
N ASP A 153 18.91 6.74 4.91
CA ASP A 153 18.47 8.05 4.40
C ASP A 153 17.25 8.56 5.19
N MET A 154 16.28 7.67 5.50
CA MET A 154 15.18 7.99 6.41
C MET A 154 15.66 8.32 7.83
N ALA A 155 16.61 7.57 8.38
CA ALA A 155 17.15 7.83 9.72
C ALA A 155 17.78 9.22 9.83
N THR A 156 18.56 9.62 8.82
CA THR A 156 19.11 10.97 8.72
C THR A 156 17.99 12.00 8.64
N LEU A 157 17.00 11.82 7.75
CA LEU A 157 15.86 12.73 7.63
C LEU A 157 15.07 12.87 8.94
N ILE A 158 14.77 11.77 9.64
CA ILE A 158 14.04 11.79 10.91
C ILE A 158 14.81 12.61 11.97
N THR A 159 16.13 12.59 11.91
CA THR A 159 17.02 13.27 12.86
C THR A 159 17.23 14.75 12.51
N THR A 160 17.25 15.11 11.23
CA THR A 160 17.59 16.47 10.77
C THR A 160 16.40 17.34 10.40
N GLN A 161 15.24 16.75 10.08
CA GLN A 161 14.06 17.52 9.67
C GLN A 161 13.47 18.32 10.84
N ASP A 162 12.77 19.42 10.51
CA ASP A 162 12.03 20.20 11.49
C ASP A 162 10.92 19.35 12.12
N ASN A 163 10.87 19.32 13.45
CA ASN A 163 9.84 18.61 14.20
C ASN A 163 8.53 19.40 14.35
N ARG A 164 8.47 20.64 13.83
CA ARG A 164 7.34 21.57 13.91
C ARG A 164 6.79 21.72 15.33
N ILE A 165 7.70 21.82 16.32
CA ILE A 165 7.36 21.97 17.75
C ILE A 165 6.54 20.77 18.28
N THR A 166 6.60 19.62 17.59
CA THR A 166 5.85 18.41 17.94
C THR A 166 6.82 17.32 18.41
N ALA A 167 6.54 16.72 19.58
CA ALA A 167 7.28 15.56 20.06
C ALA A 167 6.90 14.30 19.25
N ASP A 168 7.89 13.44 18.96
CA ASP A 168 7.72 12.21 18.17
C ASP A 168 6.90 12.44 16.88
N PRO A 169 7.35 13.32 15.97
CA PRO A 169 6.57 13.76 14.83
C PRO A 169 6.30 12.61 13.84
N LEU A 170 5.05 12.52 13.39
CA LEU A 170 4.58 11.73 12.26
C LEU A 170 3.96 12.69 11.25
N PHE A 171 4.44 12.64 10.01
CA PHE A 171 3.95 13.51 8.95
C PHE A 171 2.78 12.83 8.26
N CYS A 172 1.67 13.53 8.12
CA CYS A 172 0.46 13.02 7.50
C CYS A 172 0.08 13.89 6.31
N VAL A 173 -0.35 13.24 5.23
CA VAL A 173 -1.01 13.90 4.12
C VAL A 173 -2.50 13.88 4.39
N PHE A 174 -3.11 15.05 4.35
CA PHE A 174 -4.56 15.24 4.40
C PHE A 174 -5.03 15.86 3.09
N GLN A 175 -6.30 15.65 2.76
CA GLN A 175 -7.00 16.37 1.71
C GLN A 175 -8.23 17.07 2.27
N LYS A 176 -8.69 18.12 1.58
CA LYS A 176 -9.93 18.81 1.97
C LYS A 176 -11.13 18.09 1.37
N ARG A 177 -12.04 17.66 2.22
CA ARG A 177 -13.33 17.09 1.82
C ARG A 177 -14.46 17.96 2.33
N GLU A 178 -15.45 18.18 1.49
CA GLU A 178 -16.68 18.88 1.88
C GLU A 178 -17.70 17.85 2.35
N ILE A 179 -18.33 18.13 3.49
CA ILE A 179 -19.43 17.35 4.04
C ILE A 179 -20.63 18.27 4.26
N VAL A 180 -21.83 17.71 4.08
CA VAL A 180 -23.06 18.38 4.46
C VAL A 180 -23.17 18.38 5.98
N THR A 181 -23.51 19.52 6.53
CA THR A 181 -23.80 19.73 7.94
C THR A 181 -25.12 20.49 8.07
N ASP A 182 -25.60 20.62 9.29
CA ASP A 182 -26.74 21.46 9.62
C ASP A 182 -26.30 22.93 9.76
N ALA A 183 -27.17 23.85 9.36
CA ALA A 183 -26.93 25.29 9.35
C ALA A 183 -26.89 25.91 10.76
N ASP A 184 -27.40 25.23 11.78
CA ASP A 184 -27.33 25.68 13.17
C ASP A 184 -26.00 25.28 13.85
N TYR A 185 -25.15 24.51 13.17
CA TYR A 185 -23.84 24.08 13.65
C TYR A 185 -22.70 24.84 12.96
N GLY A 186 -21.45 24.49 13.28
CA GLY A 186 -20.29 25.12 12.64
C GLY A 186 -20.14 24.69 11.17
N TYR A 187 -20.56 25.53 10.23
CA TYR A 187 -20.37 25.38 8.78
C TYR A 187 -19.40 26.44 8.23
N ASP A 188 -18.88 26.21 7.01
CA ASP A 188 -17.97 27.15 6.34
C ASP A 188 -18.68 27.97 5.25
N ARG A 189 -19.68 27.40 4.59
CA ARG A 189 -20.51 28.07 3.59
C ARG A 189 -21.88 27.41 3.47
N ILE A 190 -22.81 28.13 2.86
CA ILE A 190 -24.13 27.62 2.47
C ILE A 190 -24.20 27.62 0.96
N VAL A 191 -24.79 26.59 0.39
CA VAL A 191 -24.95 26.41 -1.06
C VAL A 191 -26.35 25.93 -1.38
N TRP A 192 -26.81 26.24 -2.59
CA TRP A 192 -27.98 25.62 -3.19
C TRP A 192 -27.51 24.50 -4.12
N CYS A 193 -28.05 23.29 -3.93
CA CYS A 193 -27.73 22.14 -4.77
C CYS A 193 -29.01 21.49 -5.32
N SER A 194 -28.99 21.15 -6.60
CA SER A 194 -29.96 20.28 -7.25
C SER A 194 -29.31 18.92 -7.56
N ASP A 195 -30.07 18.03 -8.19
CA ASP A 195 -29.53 16.77 -8.71
C ASP A 195 -28.53 16.97 -9.87
N GLU A 196 -28.52 18.15 -10.49
CA GLU A 196 -27.62 18.50 -11.59
C GLU A 196 -26.30 19.14 -11.11
N GLY A 197 -26.27 19.67 -9.88
CA GLY A 197 -25.07 20.25 -9.29
C GLY A 197 -25.34 21.39 -8.31
N GLU A 198 -24.26 22.10 -7.97
CA GLU A 198 -24.32 23.33 -7.18
C GLU A 198 -24.77 24.50 -8.07
N ALA A 199 -25.63 25.37 -7.53
CA ALA A 199 -26.08 26.57 -8.21
C ALA A 199 -24.89 27.50 -8.53
N ASP A 200 -24.96 28.19 -9.66
CA ASP A 200 -24.08 29.33 -9.91
C ASP A 200 -24.50 30.55 -9.07
N ASP A 201 -23.66 31.60 -9.08
CA ASP A 201 -23.87 32.77 -8.23
C ASP A 201 -25.21 33.48 -8.50
N GLU A 202 -25.65 33.55 -9.76
CA GLU A 202 -26.90 34.22 -10.15
C GLU A 202 -28.12 33.42 -9.68
N THR A 203 -28.11 32.10 -9.91
CA THR A 203 -29.17 31.19 -9.46
C THR A 203 -29.25 31.15 -7.94
N ALA A 204 -28.10 31.07 -7.26
CA ALA A 204 -28.02 31.07 -5.80
C ALA A 204 -28.59 32.38 -5.22
N GLN A 205 -28.25 33.53 -5.81
CA GLN A 205 -28.81 34.82 -5.40
C GLN A 205 -30.34 34.84 -5.57
N HIS A 206 -30.86 34.37 -6.70
CA HIS A 206 -32.30 34.36 -6.94
C HIS A 206 -33.05 33.44 -5.95
N LEU A 207 -32.48 32.28 -5.62
CA LEU A 207 -33.03 31.36 -4.62
C LEU A 207 -33.01 31.97 -3.21
N ASP A 208 -31.96 32.70 -2.84
CA ASP A 208 -31.89 33.42 -1.57
C ASP A 208 -32.93 34.56 -1.53
N GLU A 209 -33.13 35.31 -2.62
CA GLU A 209 -34.17 36.34 -2.74
C GLU A 209 -35.58 35.74 -2.56
N LEU A 210 -35.89 34.63 -3.24
CA LEU A 210 -37.17 33.92 -3.10
C LEU A 210 -37.40 33.40 -1.68
N ARG A 211 -36.34 33.04 -0.97
CA ARG A 211 -36.40 32.55 0.40
C ARG A 211 -36.59 33.67 1.43
N GLU A 212 -36.03 34.85 1.17
CA GLU A 212 -36.10 36.00 2.07
C GLU A 212 -37.35 36.86 1.84
N ASP A 213 -37.98 36.77 0.67
CA ASP A 213 -39.23 37.45 0.38
C ASP A 213 -40.38 36.90 1.23
N VAL A 214 -41.02 37.78 1.99
CA VAL A 214 -42.14 37.45 2.90
C VAL A 214 -43.42 37.15 2.13
N ASP A 215 -43.56 37.72 0.93
CA ASP A 215 -44.71 37.51 0.05
C ASP A 215 -44.51 36.31 -0.89
N SER A 216 -43.34 35.65 -0.82
CA SER A 216 -43.03 34.43 -1.56
C SER A 216 -43.59 33.18 -0.86
N ASP A 217 -44.08 32.23 -1.65
CA ASP A 217 -44.51 30.90 -1.18
C ASP A 217 -43.34 30.08 -0.58
N HIS A 218 -42.10 30.53 -0.78
CA HIS A 218 -40.87 29.87 -0.33
C HIS A 218 -40.20 30.54 0.88
N TRP A 219 -40.89 31.44 1.57
CA TRP A 219 -40.35 32.17 2.73
C TRP A 219 -39.75 31.21 3.78
N HIS A 220 -38.45 31.34 4.04
CA HIS A 220 -37.65 30.47 4.92
C HIS A 220 -37.60 28.97 4.55
N GLU A 221 -38.07 28.55 3.38
CA GLU A 221 -37.96 27.17 2.94
C GLU A 221 -36.50 26.77 2.64
N SER A 222 -36.18 25.49 2.83
CA SER A 222 -34.87 24.92 2.53
C SER A 222 -34.88 24.12 1.22
N GLU A 223 -36.04 23.96 0.60
CA GLU A 223 -36.23 23.33 -0.69
C GLU A 223 -37.09 24.26 -1.55
N ILE A 224 -36.60 24.67 -2.72
CA ILE A 224 -37.28 25.62 -3.60
C ILE A 224 -37.30 25.05 -5.01
N LYS A 225 -38.44 25.18 -5.70
CA LYS A 225 -38.57 24.78 -7.09
C LYS A 225 -38.46 26.00 -8.00
N LEU A 226 -37.36 26.09 -8.75
CA LEU A 226 -37.11 27.18 -9.69
C LEU A 226 -36.98 26.60 -11.09
N ASP A 227 -37.77 27.12 -12.05
CA ASP A 227 -37.78 26.68 -13.45
C ASP A 227 -37.93 25.16 -13.65
N GLY A 228 -38.64 24.50 -12.75
CA GLY A 228 -38.88 23.05 -12.79
C GLY A 228 -37.81 22.20 -12.11
N VAL A 229 -36.71 22.80 -11.64
CA VAL A 229 -35.61 22.15 -10.92
C VAL A 229 -35.81 22.31 -9.41
N GLU A 230 -35.63 21.22 -8.66
CA GLU A 230 -35.70 21.22 -7.20
C GLU A 230 -34.32 21.53 -6.61
N TRP A 231 -34.24 22.62 -5.85
CA TRP A 231 -33.02 23.11 -5.22
C TRP A 231 -33.10 22.93 -3.71
N ARG A 232 -32.04 22.40 -3.11
CA ARG A 232 -31.91 22.22 -1.66
C ARG A 232 -30.81 23.10 -1.10
N ARG A 233 -31.12 23.80 -0.01
CA ARG A 233 -30.17 24.65 0.72
C ARG A 233 -29.38 23.80 1.71
N LEU A 234 -28.08 23.69 1.48
CA LEU A 234 -27.19 22.86 2.28
C LEU A 234 -26.12 23.70 2.95
N ALA A 235 -25.92 23.51 4.25
CA ALA A 235 -24.73 24.00 4.93
C ALA A 235 -23.58 23.02 4.73
N VAL A 236 -22.41 23.53 4.37
CA VAL A 236 -21.25 22.71 4.01
C VAL A 236 -20.07 23.06 4.91
N LYS A 237 -19.41 22.02 5.42
CA LYS A 237 -18.17 22.13 6.18
C LYS A 237 -17.03 21.44 5.45
N LYS A 238 -15.88 22.10 5.40
CA LYS A 238 -14.61 21.56 4.93
C LYS A 238 -13.92 20.87 6.10
N ILE A 239 -13.71 19.57 5.95
CA ILE A 239 -12.98 18.75 6.91
C ILE A 239 -11.68 18.25 6.30
N ASP A 240 -10.76 17.90 7.19
CA ASP A 240 -9.48 17.30 6.84
C ASP A 240 -9.64 15.78 6.80
N GLU A 241 -9.56 15.21 5.61
CA GLU A 241 -9.62 13.77 5.38
C GLU A 241 -8.21 13.19 5.30
N PHE A 242 -7.92 12.22 6.16
CA PHE A 242 -6.63 11.55 6.20
C PHE A 242 -6.40 10.72 4.93
N VAL A 243 -5.21 10.84 4.34
CA VAL A 243 -4.81 10.08 3.14
C VAL A 243 -3.73 9.06 3.49
N THR A 244 -2.61 9.51 4.06
CA THR A 244 -1.49 8.63 4.40
C THR A 244 -0.57 9.26 5.45
N ALA A 245 0.31 8.45 6.05
CA ALA A 245 1.31 8.89 7.02
C ALA A 245 2.72 8.42 6.63
N CYS A 246 3.72 9.25 6.90
CA CYS A 246 5.14 9.00 6.65
C CYS A 246 5.97 9.44 7.85
N PHE A 247 7.10 8.76 8.10
CA PHE A 247 8.05 9.17 9.15
C PHE A 247 8.79 10.47 8.82
N THR A 248 8.81 10.88 7.54
CA THR A 248 9.55 12.05 7.08
C THR A 248 8.66 12.99 6.26
N GLU A 249 8.93 14.30 6.33
CA GLU A 249 8.27 15.29 5.48
C GLU A 249 8.56 15.02 4.00
N GLN A 250 9.78 14.56 3.69
CA GLN A 250 10.19 14.21 2.34
C GLN A 250 9.34 13.05 1.79
N GLY A 251 9.05 12.03 2.59
CA GLY A 251 8.18 10.93 2.17
C GLY A 251 6.77 11.42 1.79
N CYS A 252 6.22 12.38 2.53
CA CYS A 252 4.95 13.01 2.15
C CYS A 252 5.05 13.82 0.85
N LYS A 253 6.16 14.55 0.64
CA LYS A 253 6.41 15.30 -0.61
C LYS A 253 6.53 14.36 -1.81
N ASP A 254 7.24 13.25 -1.65
CA ASP A 254 7.42 12.25 -2.71
C ASP A 254 6.07 11.59 -3.05
N PHE A 255 5.26 11.26 -2.04
CA PHE A 255 3.90 10.77 -2.25
C PHE A 255 3.03 11.77 -3.02
N LEU A 256 3.07 13.05 -2.64
CA LEU A 256 2.29 14.10 -3.31
C LEU A 256 2.79 14.39 -4.73
N ALA A 257 4.09 14.26 -4.99
CA ALA A 257 4.63 14.41 -6.33
C ALA A 257 4.07 13.35 -7.30
N ILE A 258 3.86 12.12 -6.80
CA ILE A 258 3.36 10.99 -7.60
C ILE A 258 1.82 11.01 -7.67
N ASN A 259 1.14 11.19 -6.54
CA ASN A 259 -0.30 10.96 -6.43
C ASN A 259 -1.12 12.24 -6.16
N GLY A 260 -0.48 13.40 -6.01
CA GLY A 260 -1.17 14.64 -5.60
C GLY A 260 -2.24 15.11 -6.58
N HIS A 261 -2.15 14.73 -7.85
CA HIS A 261 -3.16 15.05 -8.88
C HIS A 261 -4.50 14.34 -8.65
N ASN A 262 -4.52 13.24 -7.90
CA ASN A 262 -5.74 12.51 -7.53
C ASN A 262 -6.38 13.03 -6.24
N LEU A 263 -5.80 14.03 -5.58
CA LEU A 263 -6.22 14.51 -4.27
C LEU A 263 -6.79 15.93 -4.36
N ARG A 264 -7.78 16.23 -3.52
CA ARG A 264 -8.43 17.55 -3.49
C ARG A 264 -7.77 18.47 -2.46
N LYS A 265 -7.03 19.48 -2.94
CA LYS A 265 -6.30 20.47 -2.11
C LYS A 265 -5.46 19.78 -1.00
N PRO A 266 -4.56 18.85 -1.34
CA PRO A 266 -3.79 18.12 -0.35
C PRO A 266 -2.80 19.01 0.39
N PHE A 267 -2.51 18.68 1.65
CA PHE A 267 -1.54 19.39 2.48
C PHE A 267 -0.86 18.44 3.48
N ILE A 268 0.35 18.82 3.93
CA ILE A 268 1.13 18.06 4.90
C ILE A 268 0.95 18.65 6.30
N TYR A 269 0.42 17.82 7.19
CA TYR A 269 0.25 18.14 8.61
C TYR A 269 1.18 17.27 9.47
N VAL A 270 1.62 17.78 10.62
CA VAL A 270 2.42 17.01 11.58
C VAL A 270 1.56 16.66 12.77
N THR A 271 1.44 15.36 13.02
CA THR A 271 0.86 14.82 14.25
C THR A 271 1.96 14.21 15.13
N SER A 272 1.61 13.82 16.36
CA SER A 272 2.51 13.17 17.30
C SER A 272 2.20 11.69 17.42
N LEU A 273 3.24 10.86 17.57
CA LEU A 273 3.12 9.45 18.00
C LEU A 273 2.85 9.31 19.51
N PHE A 274 2.36 10.38 20.16
CA PHE A 274 2.06 10.40 21.59
C PHE A 274 1.15 9.23 22.00
N ARG A 275 1.55 8.53 23.07
CA ARG A 275 0.89 7.31 23.60
C ARG A 275 0.90 6.09 22.66
N ASN A 276 1.69 6.10 21.60
CA ASN A 276 1.93 4.94 20.76
C ASN A 276 3.39 4.46 20.90
N GLU A 277 3.64 3.63 21.93
CA GLU A 277 4.99 3.16 22.27
C GLU A 277 5.58 2.22 21.20
N GLU A 278 4.74 1.48 20.48
CA GLU A 278 5.18 0.63 19.37
C GLU A 278 5.76 1.46 18.22
N MET A 279 5.03 2.49 17.78
CA MET A 279 5.49 3.38 16.72
C MET A 279 6.69 4.23 17.15
N LYS A 280 6.74 4.65 18.42
CA LYS A 280 7.91 5.31 18.99
C LYS A 280 9.14 4.40 18.98
N ALA A 281 8.98 3.14 19.39
CA ALA A 281 10.07 2.17 19.37
C ALA A 281 10.60 1.94 17.95
N LEU A 282 9.71 1.79 16.97
CA LEU A 282 10.08 1.69 15.56
C LEU A 282 10.81 2.95 15.07
N ARG A 283 10.27 4.14 15.35
CA ARG A 283 10.91 5.42 14.98
C ARG A 283 12.29 5.55 15.58
N ASN A 284 12.45 5.27 16.87
CA ASN A 284 13.73 5.33 17.57
C ASN A 284 14.72 4.30 17.04
N TRP A 285 14.25 3.11 16.68
CA TRP A 285 15.06 2.11 16.01
C TRP A 285 15.55 2.60 14.65
N ILE A 286 14.69 3.20 13.82
CA ILE A 286 15.09 3.79 12.53
C ILE A 286 16.14 4.87 12.76
N MET A 287 15.91 5.81 13.69
CA MET A 287 16.88 6.86 14.03
C MET A 287 18.24 6.29 14.44
N SER A 288 18.26 5.18 15.18
CA SER A 288 19.52 4.55 15.62
C SER A 288 20.39 4.00 14.47
N GLN A 289 19.82 3.88 13.26
CA GLN A 289 20.52 3.46 12.05
C GLN A 289 21.24 4.60 11.34
N ASP A 290 21.07 5.85 11.78
CA ASP A 290 21.82 6.97 11.23
C ASP A 290 23.32 6.77 11.52
N THR A 291 24.11 6.64 10.45
CA THR A 291 25.56 6.55 10.53
C THR A 291 26.23 7.91 10.69
N GLY A 292 25.43 9.00 10.67
CA GLY A 292 25.87 10.35 11.00
C GLY A 292 26.28 10.49 12.47
N ASN A 293 27.59 10.45 12.72
CA ASN A 293 28.23 11.04 13.89
C ASN A 293 28.18 10.28 15.24
N ARG A 294 28.27 8.93 15.24
CA ARG A 294 28.89 8.25 16.39
C ARG A 294 30.40 8.42 16.31
N ARG A 295 30.89 9.58 16.74
CA ARG A 295 32.29 9.71 17.21
C ARG A 295 32.49 8.60 18.24
N GLN A 296 33.56 7.83 18.05
CA GLN A 296 34.13 6.99 19.08
C GLN A 296 34.30 7.84 20.34
N VAL A 297 33.39 7.72 21.31
CA VAL A 297 33.68 8.14 22.68
C VAL A 297 34.45 6.98 23.25
N GLY A 298 35.78 7.08 23.11
CA GLY A 298 36.72 6.16 23.68
C GLY A 298 36.57 6.11 25.19
N GLU A 299 36.74 4.90 25.72
CA GLU A 299 37.19 4.64 27.07
C GLU A 299 38.47 5.42 27.36
N GLU A 300 38.36 6.59 27.97
CA GLU A 300 39.43 7.20 28.75
C GLU A 300 38.82 7.90 29.97
N VAL A 301 38.47 7.10 30.99
CA VAL A 301 38.48 7.56 32.39
C VAL A 301 39.00 6.42 33.26
N SER A 302 40.32 6.23 33.26
CA SER A 302 41.05 5.66 34.41
C SER A 302 42.53 6.01 34.32
N ALA A 303 42.88 7.15 34.91
CA ALA A 303 44.19 7.44 35.48
C ALA A 303 43.97 8.32 36.71
#